data_AF-A0A3C1A0E7-F1
#
_entry.id   AF-A0A3C1A0E7-F1
#
_cell.length_a   1.000
_cell.length_b   1.000
_cell.length_c   1.000
_cell.angle_alpha   90.00
_cell.angle_beta   90.00
_cell.angle_gamma   90.00
#
_symmetry.space_group_name_H-M   'P 1'
#
loop_
_entity.id
_entity.type
_entity.pdbx_description
1 polymer ?
#
loop_
_entity_poly.entity_id
_entity_poly.type
_entity_poly.pdbx_seq_one_letter_code
_entity_poly.pdbx_strand_id
1 'polypeptide(L)'
;MLHVAIQRPEWTIGDLYSKDVLCRCSIRAIPPFDRVEPGDTVFLKWSGGPIVARGRVRDSTSIEYDSVEEVRELCKTYPLYELEEFWKAMRGRRYATVVELQDVEKLERPIIPKTRSAGSGWIVLDTSEKQELWLGPSRQA
;
A
#
# COMPACT_ATOMS: atom_id res chain seq x y z
N MET A 1 -0.91 10.34 9.97
CA MET A 1 -2.14 9.98 9.23
C MET A 1 -2.31 8.46 9.17
N LEU A 2 -3.52 7.95 8.89
CA LEU A 2 -3.79 6.52 8.74
C LEU A 2 -4.13 6.18 7.29
N HIS A 3 -3.67 5.02 6.81
CA HIS A 3 -3.88 4.55 5.44
C HIS A 3 -4.24 3.06 5.41
N VAL A 4 -4.87 2.63 4.32
CA VAL A 4 -5.01 1.20 3.98
C VAL A 4 -4.40 0.96 2.61
N ALA A 5 -3.41 0.06 2.54
CA ALA A 5 -2.82 -0.41 1.31
C ALA A 5 -3.37 -1.80 0.95
N ILE A 6 -3.99 -1.91 -0.22
CA ILE A 6 -4.63 -3.16 -0.69
C ILE A 6 -3.69 -3.92 -1.61
N GLN A 7 -3.10 -4.99 -1.13
CA GLN A 7 -2.14 -5.81 -1.86
C GLN A 7 -2.81 -6.92 -2.65
N ARG A 8 -2.27 -7.17 -3.83
CA ARG A 8 -2.69 -8.26 -4.71
C ARG A 8 -1.67 -9.40 -4.60
N PRO A 9 -2.09 -10.65 -4.33
CA PRO A 9 -1.16 -11.76 -4.18
C PRO A 9 -0.17 -11.89 -5.34
N GLU A 10 -0.63 -11.66 -6.58
CA GLU A 10 0.21 -11.75 -7.78
C GLU A 10 1.35 -10.72 -7.86
N TRP A 11 1.28 -9.65 -7.07
CA TRP A 11 2.28 -8.57 -7.02
C TRP A 11 2.95 -8.44 -5.65
N THR A 12 2.80 -9.46 -4.82
CA THR A 12 3.26 -9.45 -3.44
C THR A 12 4.21 -10.59 -3.20
N ILE A 13 5.51 -10.28 -3.04
CA ILE A 13 6.50 -11.26 -2.60
C ILE A 13 6.32 -11.53 -1.11
N GLY A 14 6.22 -12.80 -0.71
CA GLY A 14 6.05 -13.17 0.70
C GLY A 14 4.68 -12.79 1.27
N ASP A 15 4.61 -12.71 2.60
CA ASP A 15 3.40 -12.29 3.31
C ASP A 15 3.31 -10.76 3.48
N LEU A 16 2.22 -10.27 4.08
CA LEU A 16 2.06 -8.83 4.34
C LEU A 16 2.79 -8.33 5.58
N TYR A 17 3.12 -9.21 6.52
CA TYR A 17 3.74 -8.79 7.78
C TYR A 17 5.28 -8.75 7.72
N SER A 18 5.87 -9.23 6.63
CA SER A 18 7.29 -9.10 6.29
C SER A 18 7.59 -7.92 5.35
N LYS A 19 6.59 -7.07 5.06
CA LYS A 19 6.75 -5.99 4.08
C LYS A 19 7.60 -4.85 4.58
N ASP A 20 8.64 -4.55 3.82
CA ASP A 20 9.57 -3.44 4.00
C ASP A 20 9.33 -2.31 2.99
N VAL A 21 8.79 -2.63 1.80
CA VAL A 21 8.46 -1.64 0.77
C VAL A 21 7.11 -1.90 0.10
N LEU A 22 6.40 -0.82 -0.23
CA LEU A 22 5.23 -0.81 -1.09
C LEU A 22 5.47 0.12 -2.28
N CYS A 23 5.20 -0.36 -3.49
CA CYS A 23 5.25 0.46 -4.71
C CYS A 23 3.86 0.59 -5.32
N ARG A 24 3.46 1.83 -5.64
CA ARG A 24 2.21 2.13 -6.33
C ARG A 24 2.48 2.99 -7.54
N CYS A 25 2.24 2.42 -8.72
CA CYS A 25 2.26 3.17 -9.96
C CYS A 25 0.83 3.44 -10.46
N SER A 26 0.60 4.58 -11.09
CA SER A 26 -0.70 4.97 -11.66
C SER A 26 -0.55 5.86 -12.90
N ILE A 27 -1.61 5.92 -13.71
CA ILE A 27 -1.67 6.81 -14.89
C ILE A 27 -1.90 8.26 -14.48
N ARG A 28 -2.53 8.49 -13.32
CA ARG A 28 -2.87 9.80 -12.77
C ARG A 28 -2.23 9.95 -11.38
N ALA A 29 -1.98 11.18 -10.95
CA ALA A 29 -1.60 11.49 -9.57
C ALA A 29 -2.78 11.21 -8.63
N ILE A 30 -2.83 9.98 -8.08
CA ILE A 30 -3.86 9.51 -7.15
C ILE A 30 -3.19 8.92 -5.92
N PRO A 31 -3.87 8.85 -4.76
CA PRO A 31 -3.29 8.28 -3.56
C PRO A 31 -2.67 6.90 -3.84
N PRO A 32 -1.44 6.66 -3.37
CA PRO A 32 -0.71 7.42 -2.35
C PRO A 32 0.12 8.64 -2.79
N PHE A 33 0.09 9.02 -4.08
CA PHE A 33 0.89 10.14 -4.61
C PHE A 33 0.71 11.43 -3.80
N ASP A 34 1.80 11.94 -3.22
CA ASP A 34 1.84 13.14 -2.35
C ASP A 34 0.88 13.10 -1.14
N ARG A 35 0.53 11.91 -0.65
CA ARG A 35 -0.39 11.73 0.50
C ARG A 35 0.21 10.95 1.66
N VAL A 36 1.43 10.47 1.53
CA VAL A 36 2.09 9.63 2.54
C VAL A 36 3.28 10.40 3.08
N GLU A 37 3.41 10.46 4.40
CA GLU A 37 4.52 11.12 5.08
C GLU A 37 5.20 10.16 6.08
N PRO A 38 6.49 10.36 6.38
CA PRO A 38 7.16 9.66 7.48
C PRO A 38 6.36 9.73 8.79
N GLY A 39 6.23 8.60 9.48
CA GLY A 39 5.45 8.47 10.72
C GLY A 39 3.97 8.10 10.52
N ASP A 40 3.46 8.11 9.29
CA ASP A 40 2.13 7.60 8.99
C ASP A 40 2.00 6.11 9.32
N THR A 41 0.78 5.65 9.60
CA THR A 41 0.49 4.22 9.79
C THR A 41 -0.25 3.67 8.58
N VAL A 42 0.28 2.58 8.02
CA VAL A 42 -0.31 1.87 6.89
C VAL A 42 -0.81 0.51 7.35
N PHE A 43 -2.12 0.30 7.21
CA PHE A 43 -2.75 -1.01 7.39
C PHE A 43 -2.68 -1.78 6.08
N LEU A 44 -2.29 -3.05 6.16
CA LEU A 44 -2.06 -3.93 5.02
C LEU A 44 -3.22 -4.91 4.86
N LYS A 45 -3.85 -4.86 3.69
CA LYS A 45 -5.05 -5.62 3.36
C LYS A 45 -4.83 -6.48 2.13
N TRP A 46 -5.30 -7.71 2.13
CA TRP A 46 -5.39 -8.49 0.89
C TRP A 46 -6.57 -8.04 0.02
N SER A 47 -6.38 -8.01 -1.30
CA SER A 47 -7.49 -7.88 -2.25
C SER A 47 -8.52 -8.97 -1.99
N GLY A 48 -9.80 -8.60 -1.88
CA GLY A 48 -10.88 -9.52 -1.49
C GLY A 48 -10.84 -10.04 -0.04
N GLY A 49 -9.74 -9.85 0.71
CA GLY A 49 -9.54 -10.37 2.06
C GLY A 49 -9.55 -9.30 3.17
N PRO A 50 -9.26 -9.68 4.42
CA PRO A 50 -9.21 -8.75 5.55
C PRO A 50 -7.91 -7.92 5.58
N ILE A 51 -7.89 -6.92 6.45
CA ILE A 51 -6.67 -6.25 6.92
C ILE A 51 -5.99 -7.18 7.93
N VAL A 52 -4.71 -7.46 7.75
CA VAL A 52 -3.99 -8.50 8.52
C VAL A 52 -2.72 -8.01 9.20
N ALA A 53 -2.19 -6.86 8.80
CA ALA A 53 -0.97 -6.30 9.34
C ALA A 53 -1.04 -4.78 9.36
N ARG A 54 -0.12 -4.15 10.10
CA ARG A 54 0.13 -2.71 10.03
C ARG A 54 1.62 -2.44 10.12
N GLY A 55 2.05 -1.32 9.56
CA GLY A 55 3.41 -0.81 9.68
C GLY A 55 3.42 0.71 9.77
N ARG A 56 4.56 1.28 10.18
CA ARG A 56 4.79 2.71 10.13
C ARG A 56 5.62 3.08 8.91
N VAL A 57 5.30 4.22 8.29
CA VAL A 57 6.10 4.76 7.19
C VAL A 57 7.42 5.26 7.75
N ARG A 58 8.51 4.69 7.26
CA ARG A 58 9.86 5.19 7.52
C ARG A 58 10.14 6.38 6.61
N ASP A 59 9.94 6.17 5.31
CA ASP A 59 10.14 7.18 4.27
C ASP A 59 9.19 6.92 3.10
N SER A 60 8.98 7.94 2.26
CA SER A 60 8.19 7.81 1.05
C SER A 60 8.64 8.78 -0.03
N THR A 61 8.73 8.28 -1.25
CA THR A 61 9.08 9.08 -2.43
C THR A 61 7.95 8.99 -3.45
N SER A 62 7.39 10.14 -3.85
CA SER A 62 6.46 10.25 -4.97
C SER A 62 7.13 10.93 -6.15
N ILE A 63 7.06 10.32 -7.33
CA ILE A 63 7.67 10.86 -8.55
C ILE A 63 6.73 10.73 -9.75
N GLU A 64 6.70 11.77 -10.57
CA GLU A 64 6.31 11.64 -11.97
C GLU A 64 7.51 11.09 -12.74
N TYR A 65 7.29 10.11 -13.61
CA TYR A 65 8.36 9.41 -14.31
C TYR A 65 7.96 9.09 -15.75
N ASP A 66 8.95 9.00 -16.63
CA ASP A 66 8.75 8.64 -18.04
C ASP A 66 9.06 7.16 -18.30
N SER A 67 9.98 6.58 -17.50
CA SER A 67 10.42 5.20 -17.60
C SER A 67 10.21 4.45 -16.28
N VAL A 68 9.62 3.25 -16.36
CA VAL A 68 9.36 2.41 -15.17
C VAL A 68 10.65 1.98 -14.49
N GLU A 69 11.77 1.97 -15.22
CA GLU A 69 13.10 1.69 -14.71
C GLU A 69 13.54 2.72 -13.67
N GLU A 70 13.13 4.00 -13.78
CA GLU A 70 13.40 5.03 -12.76
C GLU A 70 12.79 4.66 -11.41
N VAL A 71 11.54 4.17 -11.41
CA VAL A 71 10.84 3.70 -10.22
C VAL A 71 11.44 2.39 -9.72
N ARG A 72 11.85 1.51 -10.63
CA ARG A 72 12.49 0.24 -10.30
C ARG A 72 13.77 0.47 -9.52
N GLU A 73 14.60 1.43 -9.94
CA GLU A 73 15.84 1.77 -9.25
C GLU A 73 15.63 2.25 -7.81
N LEU A 74 14.51 2.93 -7.51
CA LEU A 74 14.16 3.29 -6.12
C LEU A 74 13.94 2.05 -5.24
N CYS A 75 13.59 0.92 -5.84
CA CYS A 75 13.34 -0.33 -5.14
C CYS A 75 14.56 -1.27 -5.09
N LYS A 76 15.74 -0.89 -5.60
CA LYS A 76 16.89 -1.79 -5.83
C LYS A 76 17.41 -2.57 -4.63
N THR A 77 17.17 -2.09 -3.41
CA THR A 77 17.59 -2.73 -2.16
C THR A 77 16.54 -3.69 -1.60
N TYR A 78 15.37 -3.79 -2.23
CA TYR A 78 14.24 -4.58 -1.76
C TYR A 78 13.95 -5.75 -2.69
N PRO A 79 13.35 -6.85 -2.18
CA PRO A 79 12.98 -8.00 -3.01
C PRO A 79 12.08 -7.64 -4.22
N LEU A 80 11.29 -6.57 -4.11
CA LEU A 80 10.43 -6.09 -5.20
C LEU A 80 11.18 -5.77 -6.49
N TYR A 81 12.46 -5.36 -6.41
CA TYR A 81 13.29 -5.06 -7.57
C TYR A 81 13.40 -6.23 -8.57
N GLU A 82 13.39 -7.46 -8.06
CA GLU A 82 13.55 -8.69 -8.84
C GLU A 82 12.23 -9.20 -9.44
N LEU A 83 11.08 -8.60 -9.10
CA LEU A 83 9.77 -9.05 -9.59
C LEU A 83 9.47 -8.50 -10.98
N GLU A 84 10.03 -9.12 -12.02
CA GLU A 84 9.89 -8.66 -13.40
C GLU A 84 8.43 -8.47 -13.85
N GLU A 85 7.53 -9.37 -13.45
CA GLU A 85 6.12 -9.34 -13.85
C GLU A 85 5.41 -8.10 -13.31
N PHE A 86 5.77 -7.65 -12.11
CA PHE A 86 5.29 -6.39 -11.55
C PHE A 86 5.73 -5.22 -12.42
N TRP A 87 7.02 -5.11 -12.72
CA TRP A 87 7.56 -4.00 -13.51
C TRP A 87 7.01 -3.98 -14.94
N LYS A 88 6.85 -5.15 -15.57
CA LYS A 88 6.18 -5.28 -16.87
C LYS A 88 4.74 -4.74 -16.83
N ALA A 89 3.99 -5.01 -15.75
CA ALA A 89 2.63 -4.53 -15.55
C ALA A 89 2.52 -3.04 -15.18
N MET A 90 3.63 -2.41 -14.79
CA MET A 90 3.67 -0.96 -14.46
C MET A 90 4.06 -0.07 -15.66
N ARG A 91 4.41 -0.66 -16.82
CA ARG A 91 4.69 0.10 -18.05
C ARG A 91 3.50 0.96 -18.49
N GLY A 92 3.79 2.15 -19.01
CA GLY A 92 2.78 3.11 -19.48
C GLY A 92 2.05 3.89 -18.36
N ARG A 93 2.46 3.71 -17.10
CA ARG A 93 2.07 4.55 -15.97
C ARG A 93 3.04 5.72 -15.84
N ARG A 94 2.61 6.79 -15.18
CA ARG A 94 3.31 8.09 -15.17
C ARG A 94 3.63 8.59 -13.77
N TYR A 95 2.96 8.06 -12.76
CA TYR A 95 3.12 8.48 -11.37
C TYR A 95 3.45 7.27 -10.53
N ALA A 96 4.42 7.39 -9.63
CA ALA A 96 4.76 6.36 -8.67
C ALA A 96 4.87 6.93 -7.27
N THR A 97 4.58 6.08 -6.29
CA THR A 97 4.95 6.29 -4.89
C THR A 97 5.58 5.03 -4.36
N VAL A 98 6.79 5.14 -3.85
CA VAL A 98 7.49 4.10 -3.10
C VAL A 98 7.40 4.45 -1.63
N VAL A 99 6.90 3.53 -0.81
CA VAL A 99 6.69 3.70 0.63
C VAL A 99 7.50 2.64 1.35
N GLU A 100 8.46 3.09 2.14
CA GLU A 100 9.23 2.24 3.04
C GLU A 100 8.49 2.09 4.36
N LEU A 101 8.35 0.85 4.82
CA LEU A 101 7.72 0.51 6.07
C LEU A 101 8.75 0.05 7.10
N GLN A 102 8.42 0.32 8.36
CA GLN A 102 9.11 -0.19 9.53
C GLN A 102 8.11 -0.64 10.57
N ASP A 103 8.58 -1.42 11.56
CA ASP A 103 7.76 -1.96 12.64
C ASP A 103 6.51 -2.69 12.12
N VAL A 104 6.66 -3.45 11.03
CA VAL A 104 5.54 -4.17 10.44
C VAL A 104 5.20 -5.36 11.32
N GLU A 105 3.95 -5.39 11.76
CA GLU A 105 3.45 -6.42 12.66
C GLU A 105 2.12 -6.99 12.17
N LYS A 106 1.96 -8.29 12.40
CA LYS A 106 0.69 -8.98 12.17
C LYS A 106 -0.32 -8.55 13.24
N LEU A 107 -1.54 -8.24 12.82
CA LEU A 107 -2.63 -7.98 13.74
C LEU A 107 -3.05 -9.27 14.45
N GLU A 108 -3.26 -9.21 15.76
CA GLU A 108 -3.78 -10.34 16.54
C GLU A 108 -5.12 -10.84 16.01
N ARG A 109 -5.96 -9.91 15.54
CA ARG A 109 -7.24 -10.19 14.92
C ARG A 109 -7.34 -9.46 13.58
N PRO A 110 -7.59 -10.16 12.47
CA PRO A 110 -7.84 -9.52 11.20
C PRO A 110 -9.06 -8.59 11.26
N ILE A 111 -9.00 -7.46 10.57
CA ILE A 111 -10.12 -6.49 10.48
C ILE A 111 -10.83 -6.70 9.14
N ILE A 112 -12.15 -6.81 9.18
CA ILE A 112 -12.99 -6.90 7.98
C ILE A 112 -13.65 -5.52 7.76
N PRO A 113 -13.23 -4.75 6.74
CA PRO A 113 -13.82 -3.44 6.48
C PRO A 113 -15.33 -3.51 6.22
N LYS A 114 -16.06 -2.49 6.65
CA LYS A 114 -17.51 -2.32 6.42
C LYS A 114 -17.83 -1.74 5.04
N THR A 115 -16.80 -1.43 4.26
CA THR A 115 -16.89 -0.80 2.94
C THR A 115 -16.00 -1.49 1.92
N ARG A 116 -16.17 -1.14 0.64
CA ARG A 116 -15.39 -1.64 -0.49
C ARG A 116 -14.43 -0.55 -0.98
N SER A 117 -13.33 -0.98 -1.60
CA SER A 117 -12.33 -0.04 -2.14
C SER A 117 -12.75 0.65 -3.45
N ALA A 118 -13.83 0.19 -4.08
CA ALA A 118 -14.29 0.69 -5.38
C ALA A 118 -13.18 0.75 -6.46
N GLY A 119 -12.29 -0.24 -6.47
CA GLY A 119 -11.16 -0.32 -7.41
C GLY A 119 -9.89 0.41 -6.97
N SER A 120 -9.94 1.18 -5.88
CA SER A 120 -8.76 1.87 -5.33
C SER A 120 -7.81 0.87 -4.66
N GLY A 121 -6.50 0.99 -4.92
CA GLY A 121 -5.44 0.20 -4.30
C GLY A 121 -4.86 0.80 -3.02
N TRP A 122 -5.24 2.05 -2.71
CA TRP A 122 -4.80 2.81 -1.55
C TRP A 122 -5.95 3.67 -1.04
N ILE A 123 -6.11 3.73 0.28
CA ILE A 123 -7.17 4.50 0.93
C ILE A 123 -6.54 5.38 2.00
N VAL A 124 -6.81 6.68 1.92
CA VAL A 124 -6.43 7.66 2.95
C VAL A 124 -7.57 7.78 3.95
N LEU A 125 -7.30 7.57 5.24
CA LEU A 125 -8.28 7.62 6.33
C LEU A 125 -8.22 8.98 7.05
N ASP A 126 -8.49 10.03 6.29
CA ASP A 126 -8.44 11.45 6.70
C ASP A 126 -9.67 11.91 7.49
N THR A 127 -10.71 11.08 7.62
CA THR A 127 -11.90 11.37 8.43
C THR A 127 -12.20 10.23 9.41
N SER A 128 -12.81 10.57 10.55
CA SER A 128 -13.28 9.58 11.53
C SER A 128 -14.27 8.59 10.92
N GLU A 129 -15.11 9.03 9.98
CA GLU A 129 -16.03 8.16 9.26
C GLU A 129 -15.29 7.11 8.43
N LYS A 130 -14.26 7.51 7.67
CA LYS A 130 -13.43 6.55 6.92
C LYS A 130 -12.71 5.60 7.87
N GLN A 131 -12.18 6.09 8.98
CA GLN A 131 -11.54 5.25 9.99
C GLN A 131 -12.52 4.21 10.55
N GLU A 132 -13.75 4.60 10.88
CA GLU A 132 -14.78 3.69 11.37
C GLU A 132 -15.20 2.66 10.31
N LEU A 133 -15.32 3.07 9.04
CA LEU A 133 -15.68 2.16 7.95
C LEU A 133 -14.58 1.13 7.65
N TRP A 134 -13.32 1.49 7.81
CA TRP A 134 -12.18 0.63 7.46
C TRP A 134 -11.60 -0.15 8.64
N LEU A 135 -11.55 0.45 9.82
CA LEU A 135 -10.87 -0.05 11.01
C LEU A 135 -11.81 -0.31 12.20
N GLY A 136 -13.04 0.22 12.14
CA GLY A 136 -14.03 0.07 13.21
C GLY A 136 -14.45 -1.39 13.40
N PRO A 137 -14.89 -1.77 14.61
CA PRO A 137 -15.25 -3.14 14.92
C PRO A 137 -16.40 -3.61 14.01
N SER A 138 -16.24 -4.76 13.36
CA SER A 138 -17.34 -5.45 12.71
C SER A 138 -18.43 -5.71 13.75
N ARG A 139 -19.69 -5.36 13.46
CA ARG A 139 -20.79 -5.79 14.32
C ARG A 139 -20.76 -7.32 14.34
N GLN A 140 -20.45 -7.91 15.50
CA GLN A 140 -20.67 -9.32 15.72
C GLN A 140 -22.18 -9.54 15.58
N ALA A 141 -22.57 -10.39 14.63
CA ALA A 141 -23.91 -10.93 14.56
C ALA A 141 -24.04 -12.06 15.59
#